data_AF-A0A0E0H044-F1
#
_entry.id   AF-A0A0E0H044-F1
#
_cell.length_a   1.000
_cell.length_b   1.000
_cell.length_c   1.000
_cell.angle_alpha   90.00
_cell.angle_beta   90.00
_cell.angle_gamma   90.00
#
_symmetry.space_group_name_H-M   'P 1'
#
loop_
_entity.id
_entity.type
_entity.pdbx_description
1 polymer ?
#
loop_
_entity_poly.entity_id
_entity_poly.type
_entity_poly.pdbx_seq_one_letter_code
_entity_poly.pdbx_strand_id
1 'polypeptide(L)'
;MASLRTIPVIFGILFYILASTATATDAPDYVVQGRVYCDTCRAGFETNVTEYIKGAKVRLECKHFGTDKVERAIDGVTDETGTYKIELKDSHEEDICEVVLVHSPLANCSEIEAERDRARVLLTRNVGICDNLRLANPLGYLKDIPLPICGALLKQFDLADDDNESSSPVEALVTGLQVYSLWVWKLASKAIQDLVERISWLGWLWKQHGLLH
;
A
#
# COMPACT_ATOMS: atom_id res chain seq x y z
N MET A 1 48.91 46.22 39.26
CA MET A 1 47.61 46.33 39.98
C MET A 1 46.55 46.69 38.95
N ALA A 2 45.86 45.70 38.38
CA ALA A 2 44.72 45.98 37.51
C ALA A 2 43.62 46.63 38.35
N SER A 3 43.13 47.79 37.93
CA SER A 3 42.09 48.52 38.65
C SER A 3 40.85 47.64 38.81
N LEU A 4 40.31 47.53 40.02
CA LEU A 4 39.10 46.77 40.36
C LEU A 4 37.90 47.11 39.45
N ARG A 5 37.93 48.28 38.79
CA ARG A 5 36.94 48.75 37.80
C ARG A 5 37.07 48.13 36.41
N THR A 6 38.20 47.51 36.07
CA THR A 6 38.45 46.90 34.75
C THR A 6 38.03 45.42 34.67
N ILE A 7 37.91 44.76 35.82
CA ILE A 7 37.49 43.36 35.95
C ILE A 7 36.07 43.09 35.38
N PRO A 8 35.03 43.90 35.67
CA PRO A 8 33.69 43.63 35.13
C PRO A 8 33.60 43.84 33.61
N VAL A 9 34.43 44.73 33.05
CA VAL A 9 34.48 45.00 31.61
C VAL A 9 35.11 43.82 30.87
N ILE A 10 36.21 43.28 31.41
CA ILE A 10 36.87 42.10 30.85
C ILE A 10 35.94 40.88 30.92
N PHE A 11 35.24 40.69 32.05
CA PHE A 11 34.26 39.60 32.19
C PHE A 11 33.09 39.75 31.22
N GLY A 12 32.58 40.97 31.00
CA GLY A 12 31.53 41.24 30.02
C GLY A 12 31.96 40.94 28.58
N ILE A 13 33.18 41.34 28.19
CA ILE A 13 33.73 41.05 26.85
C ILE A 13 33.94 39.54 26.67
N LEU A 14 34.45 38.84 27.69
CA LEU A 14 34.63 37.38 27.63
C LEU A 14 33.28 36.66 27.49
N PHE A 15 32.23 37.14 28.16
CA PHE A 15 30.88 36.59 28.07
C PHE A 15 30.25 36.81 26.69
N TYR A 16 30.47 37.97 26.06
CA TYR A 16 30.02 38.25 24.69
C TYR A 16 30.71 37.36 23.64
N ILE A 17 32.00 37.09 23.81
CA ILE A 17 32.74 36.21 22.89
C ILE A 17 32.29 34.75 23.06
N LEU A 18 32.03 34.28 24.28
CA LEU A 18 31.54 32.92 24.55
C LEU A 18 30.09 32.68 24.09
N ALA A 19 29.24 33.72 24.09
CA ALA A 19 27.85 33.60 23.62
C ALA A 19 27.74 33.48 22.08
N SER A 20 28.82 33.73 21.34
CA SER A 20 28.82 33.78 19.87
C SER A 20 29.11 32.44 19.20
N THR A 21 29.40 31.37 19.97
CA THR A 21 29.62 30.02 19.43
C THR A 21 28.38 29.15 19.55
N ALA A 22 27.22 29.65 19.12
CA ALA A 22 26.10 28.78 18.77
C ALA A 22 26.29 28.34 17.32
N THR A 23 27.01 27.24 17.12
CA THR A 23 27.02 26.58 15.81
C THR A 23 25.61 26.05 15.55
N ALA A 24 24.89 26.66 14.60
CA ALA A 24 23.68 26.06 14.07
C ALA A 24 24.05 24.65 13.58
N THR A 25 23.51 23.62 14.22
CA THR A 25 23.73 22.25 13.80
C THR A 25 23.09 22.08 12.43
N ASP A 26 23.87 21.73 11.40
CA ASP A 26 23.40 21.53 10.02
C ASP A 26 22.57 20.25 9.84
N ALA A 27 21.96 19.75 10.93
CA ALA A 27 21.16 18.55 10.94
C ALA A 27 19.84 18.77 10.17
N PRO A 28 19.31 17.75 9.47
CA PRO A 28 18.05 17.86 8.77
C PRO A 28 16.88 18.03 9.76
N ASP A 29 15.86 18.79 9.34
CA ASP A 29 14.63 18.96 10.09
C ASP A 29 13.78 17.71 10.11
N TYR A 30 13.81 16.96 9.00
CA TYR A 30 13.12 15.69 8.85
C TYR A 30 13.98 14.66 8.14
N VAL A 31 13.80 13.41 8.54
CA VAL A 31 14.28 12.24 7.80
C VAL A 31 13.08 11.39 7.46
N VAL A 32 12.74 11.29 6.18
CA VAL A 32 11.71 10.35 5.71
C VAL A 32 12.39 9.02 5.41
N GLN A 33 11.94 7.96 6.07
CA GLN A 33 12.45 6.61 5.90
C GLN A 33 11.31 5.67 5.52
N GLY A 34 11.53 4.84 4.53
CA GLY A 34 10.62 3.76 4.17
C GLY A 34 11.36 2.62 3.49
N ARG A 35 10.62 1.62 3.05
CA ARG A 35 11.18 0.43 2.40
C ARG A 35 10.49 0.15 1.08
N VAL A 36 11.24 -0.40 0.14
CA VAL A 36 10.71 -0.92 -1.11
C VAL A 36 10.93 -2.42 -1.18
N TYR A 37 9.86 -3.13 -1.53
CA TYR A 37 9.86 -4.57 -1.59
C TYR A 37 9.29 -5.09 -2.91
N CYS A 38 9.64 -6.33 -3.20
CA CYS A 38 9.04 -7.13 -4.25
C CYS A 38 7.90 -7.94 -3.63
N ASP A 39 6.68 -7.64 -4.07
CA ASP A 39 5.50 -8.39 -3.72
C ASP A 39 5.47 -9.69 -4.52
N THR A 40 6.12 -10.71 -3.95
CA THR A 40 6.30 -12.02 -4.55
C THR A 40 5.00 -12.81 -4.70
N CYS A 41 3.94 -12.40 -4.00
CA CYS A 41 2.62 -13.02 -4.05
C CYS A 41 1.54 -12.14 -4.66
N ARG A 42 1.86 -10.91 -5.06
CA ARG A 42 0.87 -9.91 -5.50
C ARG A 42 -0.25 -9.71 -4.48
N ALA A 43 0.09 -9.77 -3.19
CA ALA A 43 -0.83 -9.63 -2.06
C ALA A 43 -1.13 -8.16 -1.74
N GLY A 44 -0.18 -7.28 -2.08
CA GLY A 44 -0.18 -5.86 -1.83
C GLY A 44 0.31 -5.44 -0.44
N PHE A 45 0.74 -6.39 0.37
CA PHE A 45 1.34 -6.16 1.69
C PHE A 45 2.55 -7.07 1.88
N GLU A 46 3.38 -6.76 2.87
CA GLU A 46 4.56 -7.57 3.18
C GLU A 46 4.16 -8.92 3.79
N THR A 47 4.73 -10.01 3.26
CA THR A 47 4.55 -11.38 3.74
C THR A 47 5.90 -11.96 4.16
N ASN A 48 5.92 -13.18 4.72
CA ASN A 48 7.17 -13.86 5.07
C ASN A 48 8.03 -14.29 3.86
N VAL A 49 7.50 -14.20 2.63
CA VAL A 49 8.21 -14.47 1.38
C VAL A 49 8.49 -13.21 0.57
N THR A 50 8.28 -12.03 1.17
CA THR A 50 8.64 -10.74 0.58
C THR A 50 10.16 -10.59 0.50
N GLU A 51 10.64 -10.07 -0.63
CA GLU A 51 12.04 -9.78 -0.88
C GLU A 51 12.25 -8.26 -0.97
N TYR A 52 13.24 -7.72 -0.26
CA TYR A 52 13.53 -6.28 -0.31
C TYR A 52 14.37 -5.91 -1.52
N ILE A 53 14.06 -4.76 -2.14
CA ILE A 53 14.70 -4.35 -3.40
C ILE A 53 15.79 -3.33 -3.12
N LYS A 54 17.05 -3.73 -3.29
CA LYS A 54 18.21 -2.81 -3.32
C LYS A 54 18.23 -2.00 -4.61
N GLY A 55 18.46 -0.70 -4.52
CA GLY A 55 18.61 0.19 -5.69
C GLY A 55 17.30 0.63 -6.35
N ALA A 56 16.14 0.39 -5.72
CA ALA A 56 14.87 0.96 -6.15
C ALA A 56 14.89 2.48 -6.00
N LYS A 57 14.39 3.18 -7.02
CA LYS A 57 14.23 4.63 -6.99
C LYS A 57 12.82 4.97 -6.50
N VAL A 58 12.78 5.89 -5.56
CA VAL A 58 11.56 6.51 -5.03
C VAL A 58 11.68 8.02 -5.15
N ARG A 59 10.58 8.73 -5.00
CA ARG A 59 10.56 10.20 -4.94
C ARG A 59 9.60 10.67 -3.87
N LEU A 60 10.06 11.57 -3.02
CA LEU A 60 9.17 12.35 -2.16
C LEU A 60 8.61 13.52 -2.98
N GLU A 61 7.30 13.50 -3.20
CA GLU A 61 6.55 14.56 -3.86
C GLU A 61 5.67 15.28 -2.82
N CYS A 62 5.86 16.59 -2.67
CA CYS A 62 4.97 17.43 -1.88
C CYS A 62 4.17 18.32 -2.82
N LYS A 63 2.84 18.20 -2.74
CA LYS A 63 1.89 18.98 -3.54
C LYS A 63 1.15 19.95 -2.65
N HIS A 64 1.06 21.20 -3.08
CA HIS A 64 0.32 22.22 -2.34
C HIS A 64 -1.16 21.87 -2.28
N PHE A 65 -1.74 21.91 -1.07
CA PHE A 65 -3.14 21.58 -0.86
C PHE A 65 -4.06 22.50 -1.70
N GLY A 66 -5.01 21.89 -2.42
CA GLY A 66 -6.02 22.60 -3.22
C GLY A 66 -5.58 23.07 -4.60
N THR A 67 -4.28 23.03 -4.93
CA THR A 67 -3.79 23.37 -6.29
C THR A 67 -3.11 22.20 -7.02
N ASP A 68 -2.77 21.14 -6.30
CA ASP A 68 -2.03 19.96 -6.79
C ASP A 68 -0.67 20.28 -7.45
N LYS A 69 -0.18 21.51 -7.30
CA LYS A 69 1.13 21.94 -7.79
C LYS A 69 2.21 21.25 -6.97
N VAL A 70 3.13 20.55 -7.63
CA VAL A 70 4.32 19.97 -7.00
C VAL A 70 5.24 21.10 -6.58
N GLU A 71 5.38 21.33 -5.29
CA GLU A 71 6.31 22.32 -4.72
C GLU A 71 7.69 21.71 -4.48
N ARG A 72 7.76 20.39 -4.27
CA ARG A 72 9.02 19.70 -3.99
C ARG A 72 9.00 18.28 -4.56
N ALA A 73 10.14 17.91 -5.13
CA ALA A 73 10.43 16.57 -5.64
C ALA A 73 11.87 16.21 -5.26
N ILE A 74 12.05 15.21 -4.39
CA ILE A 74 13.37 14.73 -3.97
C ILE A 74 13.46 13.23 -4.21
N ASP A 75 14.44 12.81 -5.01
CA ASP A 75 14.67 11.40 -5.29
C ASP A 75 15.41 10.71 -4.13
N GLY A 76 15.05 9.45 -3.89
CA GLY A 76 15.72 8.55 -2.96
C GLY A 76 16.04 7.21 -3.62
N VAL A 77 17.04 6.51 -3.09
CA VAL A 77 17.43 5.18 -3.55
C VAL A 77 17.54 4.24 -2.36
N THR A 78 17.05 3.02 -2.51
CA THR A 78 17.11 2.03 -1.43
C THR A 78 18.48 1.37 -1.31
N ASP A 79 18.88 1.12 -0.06
CA ASP A 79 20.07 0.37 0.33
C ASP A 79 19.88 -1.16 0.23
N GLU A 80 20.84 -1.92 0.74
CA GLU A 80 20.83 -3.39 0.69
C GLU A 80 19.66 -4.04 1.42
N THR A 81 19.04 -3.34 2.36
CA THR A 81 17.89 -3.79 3.13
C THR A 81 16.56 -3.39 2.48
N GLY A 82 16.62 -2.77 1.31
CA GLY A 82 15.50 -2.12 0.63
C GLY A 82 15.05 -0.83 1.30
N THR A 83 15.86 -0.24 2.19
CA THR A 83 15.50 0.96 2.95
C THR A 83 16.00 2.21 2.24
N TYR A 84 15.15 3.22 2.09
CA TYR A 84 15.57 4.55 1.62
C TYR A 84 15.49 5.55 2.79
N LYS A 85 16.31 6.60 2.69
CA LYS A 85 16.26 7.77 3.57
C LYS A 85 16.32 9.04 2.72
N ILE A 86 15.39 9.96 2.96
CA ILE A 86 15.33 11.26 2.31
C ILE A 86 15.40 12.32 3.40
N GLU A 87 16.44 13.14 3.37
CA GLU A 87 16.65 14.21 4.33
C GLU A 87 16.05 15.52 3.81
N LEU A 88 15.36 16.24 4.69
CA LEU A 88 14.73 17.50 4.35
C LEU A 88 15.06 18.59 5.36
N LYS A 89 15.19 19.81 4.84
CA LYS A 89 15.12 21.05 5.61
C LYS A 89 13.74 21.67 5.44
N ASP A 90 13.27 22.30 6.50
CA ASP A 90 12.00 23.02 6.63
C ASP A 90 10.75 22.13 6.78
N SER A 91 9.77 22.65 7.52
CA SER A 91 8.41 22.08 7.70
C SER A 91 7.48 22.55 6.58
N HIS A 92 6.52 21.72 6.20
CA HIS A 92 5.59 21.97 5.10
C HIS A 92 4.17 21.60 5.53
N GLU A 93 3.54 22.48 6.31
CA GLU A 93 2.25 22.20 6.95
C GLU A 93 1.07 22.26 5.98
N GLU A 94 1.22 22.99 4.88
CA GLU A 94 0.17 23.25 3.89
C GLU A 94 0.22 22.26 2.70
N ASP A 95 1.19 21.34 2.69
CA ASP A 95 1.42 20.43 1.58
C ASP A 95 1.00 18.98 1.91
N ILE A 96 0.53 18.26 0.89
CA ILE A 96 0.37 16.81 0.91
C ILE A 96 1.65 16.20 0.38
N CYS A 97 2.43 15.58 1.27
CA CYS A 97 3.67 14.90 0.93
C CYS A 97 3.50 13.38 0.87
N GLU A 98 3.92 12.78 -0.24
CA GLU A 98 3.87 11.34 -0.49
C GLU A 98 5.19 10.87 -1.07
N VAL A 99 5.66 9.71 -0.63
CA VAL A 99 6.73 9.00 -1.33
C VAL A 99 6.11 8.12 -2.40
N VAL A 100 6.58 8.23 -3.64
CA VAL A 100 6.09 7.48 -4.79
C VAL A 100 7.15 6.56 -5.37
N LEU A 101 6.74 5.41 -5.92
CA LEU A 101 7.59 4.51 -6.70
C LEU A 101 7.98 5.16 -8.03
N VAL A 102 9.27 5.09 -8.40
CA VAL A 102 9.77 5.66 -9.67
C VAL A 102 10.35 4.57 -10.57
N HIS A 103 11.21 3.71 -10.03
CA HIS A 103 11.85 2.66 -10.82
C HIS A 103 12.32 1.48 -9.95
N SER A 104 12.10 0.25 -10.43
CA SER A 104 12.68 -0.97 -9.87
C SER A 104 13.87 -1.45 -10.72
N PRO A 105 15.02 -1.80 -10.10
CA PRO A 105 16.13 -2.42 -10.81
C PRO A 105 15.90 -3.89 -11.15
N LEU A 106 14.84 -4.52 -10.62
CA LEU A 106 14.50 -5.92 -10.88
C LEU A 106 13.53 -6.01 -12.05
N ALA A 107 13.98 -6.60 -13.16
CA ALA A 107 13.16 -6.72 -14.37
C ALA A 107 11.92 -7.62 -14.20
N ASN A 108 11.97 -8.57 -13.26
CA ASN A 108 10.85 -9.49 -12.95
C ASN A 108 9.98 -9.01 -11.78
N CYS A 109 10.20 -7.77 -11.32
CA CYS A 109 9.47 -7.17 -10.21
C CYS A 109 9.48 -5.64 -10.33
N SER A 110 8.83 -5.15 -11.39
CA SER A 110 8.80 -3.72 -11.74
C SER A 110 7.39 -3.20 -12.07
N GLU A 111 6.38 -4.06 -12.02
CA GLU A 111 4.99 -3.65 -12.23
C GLU A 111 4.50 -2.85 -11.02
N ILE A 112 3.85 -1.71 -11.29
CA ILE A 112 3.27 -0.83 -10.29
C ILE A 112 1.76 -1.03 -10.33
N GLU A 113 1.17 -1.37 -9.18
CA GLU A 113 -0.29 -1.35 -9.00
C GLU A 113 -0.75 0.09 -8.78
N ALA A 114 -1.78 0.52 -9.51
CA ALA A 114 -2.33 1.85 -9.34
C ALA A 114 -2.82 2.05 -7.89
N GLU A 115 -2.68 3.26 -7.37
CA GLU A 115 -3.11 3.65 -6.01
C GLU A 115 -2.31 3.03 -4.85
N ARG A 116 -1.45 2.05 -5.12
CA ARG A 116 -0.52 1.43 -4.13
C ARG A 116 0.93 1.86 -4.34
N ASP A 117 1.14 2.78 -5.27
CA ASP A 117 2.44 3.31 -5.68
C ASP A 117 2.97 4.39 -4.73
N ARG A 118 2.17 4.80 -3.73
CA ARG A 118 2.43 5.97 -2.89
C ARG A 118 2.19 5.74 -1.40
N ALA A 119 3.00 6.40 -0.58
CA ALA A 119 2.89 6.39 0.87
C ALA A 119 2.95 7.81 1.42
N ARG A 120 1.87 8.25 2.08
CA ARG A 120 1.78 9.59 2.66
C ARG A 120 2.67 9.73 3.88
N VAL A 121 3.35 10.86 4.00
CA VAL A 121 4.19 11.23 5.15
C VAL A 121 3.82 12.61 5.68
N LEU A 122 3.85 12.76 7.00
CA LEU A 122 3.42 13.97 7.67
C LEU A 122 4.62 14.85 8.02
N LEU A 123 4.86 15.92 7.24
CA LEU A 123 5.99 16.83 7.41
C LEU A 123 5.60 18.13 8.14
N THR A 124 5.03 17.98 9.34
CA THR A 124 4.70 19.09 10.24
C THR A 124 5.17 18.82 11.67
N ARG A 125 5.45 19.89 12.43
CA ARG A 125 5.77 19.83 13.87
C ARG A 125 4.53 19.99 14.77
N ASN A 126 3.39 20.42 14.21
CA ASN A 126 2.17 20.77 14.96
C ASN A 126 1.26 19.57 15.29
N VAL A 127 1.83 18.36 15.36
CA VAL A 127 1.09 17.09 15.44
C VAL A 127 1.52 16.22 16.62
N GLY A 128 2.25 16.79 17.57
CA GLY A 128 2.66 16.10 18.81
C GLY A 128 3.73 15.02 18.61
N ILE A 129 4.39 14.97 17.43
CA ILE A 129 5.49 14.03 17.17
C ILE A 129 6.83 14.75 17.39
N CYS A 130 7.54 14.35 18.43
CA CYS A 130 8.81 14.98 18.84
C CYS A 130 10.02 14.55 18.01
N ASP A 131 9.97 13.39 17.37
CA ASP A 131 11.05 12.90 16.52
C ASP A 131 10.99 13.56 15.13
N ASN A 132 12.15 13.73 14.50
CA ASN A 132 12.32 14.20 13.13
C ASN A 132 12.22 13.05 12.11
N LEU A 133 12.32 11.79 12.57
CA LEU A 133 12.08 10.62 11.73
C LEU A 133 10.58 10.50 11.38
N ARG A 134 10.31 10.28 10.09
CA ARG A 134 8.98 10.02 9.54
C ARG A 134 9.02 8.70 8.78
N LEU A 135 8.29 7.72 9.28
CA LEU A 135 8.20 6.41 8.64
C LEU A 135 7.11 6.44 7.58
N ALA A 136 7.50 6.13 6.35
CA ALA A 136 6.58 5.90 5.24
C ALA A 136 6.18 4.42 5.21
N ASN A 137 4.93 4.15 4.81
CA ASN A 137 4.50 2.79 4.54
C ASN A 137 5.39 2.14 3.46
N PRO A 138 5.70 0.84 3.59
CA PRO A 138 6.45 0.11 2.58
C PRO A 138 5.72 0.10 1.23
N LEU A 139 6.48 0.27 0.15
CA LEU A 139 5.96 0.29 -1.21
C LEU A 139 6.39 -0.98 -1.96
N GLY A 140 5.44 -1.62 -2.64
CA GLY A 140 5.64 -2.90 -3.31
C GLY A 140 5.58 -2.78 -4.83
N TYR A 141 6.56 -3.34 -5.54
CA TYR A 141 6.40 -3.71 -6.95
C TYR A 141 5.84 -5.12 -7.05
N LEU A 142 4.99 -5.38 -8.04
CA LEU A 142 4.44 -6.70 -8.28
C LEU A 142 5.44 -7.57 -9.03
N LYS A 143 5.61 -8.81 -8.58
CA LYS A 143 6.36 -9.84 -9.30
C LYS A 143 5.54 -10.32 -10.50
N ASP A 144 6.18 -10.53 -11.65
CA ASP A 144 5.48 -10.97 -12.88
C ASP A 144 4.76 -12.32 -12.68
N ILE A 145 5.44 -13.26 -12.01
CA ILE A 145 4.94 -14.60 -11.73
C ILE A 145 4.97 -14.80 -10.22
N PRO A 146 3.81 -14.95 -9.56
CA PRO A 146 3.73 -15.25 -8.13
C PRO A 146 4.46 -16.54 -7.77
N LEU A 147 5.03 -16.60 -6.56
CA LEU A 147 5.67 -17.83 -6.09
C LEU A 147 4.64 -18.97 -5.93
N PRO A 148 5.02 -20.25 -6.17
CA PRO A 148 4.09 -21.37 -6.04
C PRO A 148 3.46 -21.52 -4.64
N ILE A 149 4.14 -21.03 -3.60
CA ILE A 149 3.67 -21.09 -2.21
C ILE A 149 2.54 -20.09 -1.90
N CYS A 150 2.34 -19.07 -2.73
CA CYS A 150 1.45 -17.96 -2.44
C CYS A 150 -0.01 -18.38 -2.20
N GLY A 151 -0.50 -19.40 -2.91
CA GLY A 151 -1.87 -19.90 -2.70
C GLY A 151 -2.08 -20.53 -1.32
N ALA A 152 -1.07 -21.18 -0.76
CA ALA A 152 -1.14 -21.74 0.60
C ALA A 152 -0.89 -20.66 1.66
N LEU A 153 -0.01 -19.70 1.36
CA LEU A 153 0.31 -18.58 2.23
C LEU A 153 -0.87 -17.64 2.43
N LEU A 154 -1.54 -17.22 1.35
CA LEU A 154 -2.64 -16.27 1.42
C LEU A 154 -3.86 -16.83 2.16
N LYS A 155 -4.09 -18.15 2.10
CA LYS A 155 -5.11 -18.82 2.92
C LYS A 155 -4.88 -18.69 4.43
N GLN A 156 -3.64 -18.50 4.89
CA GLN A 156 -3.37 -18.33 6.32
C GLN A 156 -3.88 -16.98 6.83
N PHE A 157 -3.93 -15.96 5.95
CA PHE A 157 -4.49 -14.66 6.28
C PHE A 157 -6.02 -14.70 6.28
N ASP A 158 -6.63 -15.46 5.36
CA ASP A 158 -8.09 -15.69 5.30
C ASP A 158 -8.62 -16.37 6.57
N LEU A 159 -7.88 -17.36 7.09
CA LEU A 159 -8.26 -18.10 8.30
C LEU A 159 -8.03 -17.31 9.60
N ALA A 160 -7.15 -16.30 9.60
CA ALA A 160 -6.90 -15.47 10.78
C ALA A 160 -8.05 -14.47 11.05
N ASP A 161 -8.83 -14.15 10.03
CA ASP A 161 -10.01 -13.29 10.12
C ASP A 161 -11.25 -14.03 10.67
N ASP A 162 -11.24 -15.37 10.64
CA ASP A 162 -12.33 -16.21 11.19
C ASP A 162 -12.24 -16.41 12.72
N ASP A 163 -11.11 -16.08 13.34
CA ASP A 163 -10.91 -16.21 14.79
C ASP A 163 -11.33 -14.94 15.57
N ASN A 164 -11.63 -13.83 14.88
CA ASN A 164 -12.11 -12.57 15.45
C ASN A 164 -13.20 -11.91 14.58
N GLU A 165 -14.44 -12.36 14.77
CA GLU A 165 -15.69 -11.64 14.48
C GLU A 165 -15.95 -11.19 13.01
N SER A 166 -16.87 -11.93 12.37
CA SER A 166 -17.81 -11.46 11.34
C SER A 166 -17.37 -11.39 9.87
N SER A 167 -16.90 -12.52 9.30
CA SER A 167 -17.36 -12.83 7.94
C SER A 167 -18.89 -12.94 8.01
N SER A 168 -19.61 -11.92 7.51
CA SER A 168 -21.06 -11.87 7.66
C SER A 168 -21.70 -13.18 7.16
N PRO A 169 -22.58 -13.84 7.94
CA PRO A 169 -23.30 -15.05 7.49
C PRO A 169 -24.09 -14.83 6.19
N VAL A 170 -24.26 -13.58 5.78
CA VAL A 170 -25.00 -13.13 4.60
C VAL A 170 -24.26 -13.50 3.31
N GLU A 171 -22.93 -13.39 3.22
CA GLU A 171 -22.22 -13.71 1.97
C GLU A 171 -22.18 -15.21 1.66
N ALA A 172 -22.01 -16.05 2.69
CA ALA A 172 -22.12 -17.51 2.57
C ALA A 172 -23.56 -17.95 2.24
N LEU A 173 -24.58 -17.27 2.78
CA LEU A 173 -25.98 -17.52 2.45
C LEU A 173 -26.33 -17.06 1.03
N VAL A 174 -25.81 -15.91 0.58
CA VAL A 174 -26.04 -15.39 -0.78
C VAL A 174 -25.43 -16.31 -1.82
N THR A 175 -24.17 -16.73 -1.61
CA THR A 175 -23.53 -17.70 -2.50
C THR A 175 -24.25 -19.06 -2.48
N GLY A 176 -24.68 -19.54 -1.30
CA GLY A 176 -25.50 -20.74 -1.16
C GLY A 176 -26.85 -20.68 -1.88
N LEU A 177 -27.61 -19.58 -1.74
CA LEU A 177 -28.88 -19.36 -2.43
C LEU A 177 -28.69 -19.26 -3.95
N GLN A 178 -27.62 -18.61 -4.41
CA GLN A 178 -27.31 -18.48 -5.84
C GLN A 178 -27.03 -19.86 -6.47
N VAL A 179 -26.23 -20.68 -5.79
CA VAL A 179 -25.91 -22.05 -6.22
C VAL A 179 -27.16 -22.94 -6.19
N TYR A 180 -27.98 -22.86 -5.14
CA TYR A 180 -29.23 -23.61 -5.04
C TYR A 180 -30.21 -23.21 -6.16
N SER A 181 -30.39 -21.91 -6.41
CA SER A 181 -31.24 -21.39 -7.49
C SER A 181 -30.79 -21.90 -8.87
N LEU A 182 -29.48 -21.86 -9.16
CA LEU A 182 -28.90 -22.41 -10.39
C LEU A 182 -29.15 -23.92 -10.54
N TRP A 183 -29.06 -24.67 -9.44
CA TRP A 183 -29.32 -26.11 -9.42
C TRP A 183 -30.79 -26.43 -9.68
N VAL A 184 -31.70 -25.71 -9.02
CA VAL A 184 -33.14 -25.85 -9.23
C VAL A 184 -33.52 -25.50 -10.66
N TRP A 185 -32.96 -24.41 -11.23
CA TRP A 185 -33.17 -24.04 -12.63
C TRP A 185 -32.68 -25.13 -13.59
N LYS A 186 -31.50 -25.70 -13.36
CA LYS A 186 -30.98 -26.81 -14.19
C LYS A 186 -31.88 -28.05 -14.11
N LEU A 187 -32.35 -28.40 -12.91
CA LEU A 187 -33.26 -29.53 -12.72
C LEU A 187 -34.61 -29.30 -13.41
N ALA A 188 -35.20 -28.11 -13.24
CA ALA A 188 -36.46 -27.75 -13.86
C ALA A 188 -36.35 -27.72 -15.40
N SER A 189 -35.27 -27.14 -15.93
CA SER A 189 -35.00 -27.11 -17.37
C SER A 189 -34.88 -28.52 -17.96
N LYS A 190 -34.18 -29.43 -17.28
CA LYS A 190 -34.07 -30.83 -17.69
C LYS A 190 -35.42 -31.56 -17.67
N ALA A 191 -36.20 -31.38 -16.61
CA ALA A 191 -37.53 -32.00 -16.52
C ALA A 191 -38.48 -31.50 -17.62
N ILE A 192 -38.41 -30.21 -17.97
CA ILE A 192 -39.18 -29.63 -19.07
C ILE A 192 -38.74 -30.24 -20.41
N GLN A 193 -37.43 -30.37 -20.65
CA GLN A 193 -36.91 -31.00 -21.88
C GLN A 193 -37.39 -32.45 -22.03
N ASP A 194 -37.30 -33.25 -20.97
CA ASP A 194 -37.77 -34.65 -20.97
C ASP A 194 -39.29 -34.73 -21.25
N LEU A 195 -40.08 -33.78 -20.74
CA LEU A 195 -41.52 -33.72 -20.98
C LEU A 195 -41.84 -33.37 -22.44
N VAL A 196 -41.12 -32.38 -23.00
CA VAL A 196 -41.26 -31.97 -24.41
C VAL A 196 -40.93 -33.13 -25.34
N GLU A 197 -39.84 -33.88 -25.07
CA GLU A 197 -39.49 -35.06 -25.84
C GLU A 197 -40.56 -36.15 -25.78
N ARG A 198 -41.12 -36.40 -24.59
CA ARG A 198 -42.20 -37.38 -24.41
C ARG A 198 -43.49 -36.98 -25.14
N ILE A 199 -43.87 -35.71 -25.08
CA ILE A 199 -45.05 -35.19 -25.80
C ILE A 199 -44.81 -35.29 -27.32
N SER A 200 -43.61 -34.94 -27.79
CA SER A 200 -43.22 -35.11 -29.19
C SER A 200 -43.31 -36.57 -29.64
N TRP A 201 -42.82 -37.50 -28.81
CA TRP A 201 -42.93 -38.95 -29.06
C TRP A 201 -44.39 -39.43 -29.14
N LEU A 202 -45.24 -38.99 -28.21
CA LEU A 202 -46.67 -39.31 -28.22
C LEU A 202 -47.38 -38.74 -29.45
N GLY A 203 -47.04 -37.50 -29.86
CA GLY A 203 -47.54 -36.89 -31.09
C GLY A 203 -47.13 -37.68 -32.34
N TRP A 204 -45.88 -38.16 -32.38
CA TRP A 204 -45.40 -39.03 -33.46
C TRP A 204 -46.14 -40.37 -33.51
N LEU A 205 -46.34 -41.01 -32.35
CA LEU A 205 -47.12 -42.25 -32.21
C LEU A 205 -48.59 -42.08 -32.67
N TRP A 206 -49.25 -40.98 -32.27
CA TRP A 206 -50.62 -40.69 -32.70
C TRP A 206 -50.73 -40.43 -34.20
N LYS A 207 -49.72 -39.78 -34.80
CA LYS A 207 -49.65 -39.56 -36.25
C LYS A 207 -49.47 -40.87 -37.02
N GLN A 208 -48.73 -41.83 -36.47
CA GLN A 208 -48.49 -43.13 -37.10
C GLN A 208 -49.72 -44.07 -37.02
N HIS A 209 -50.58 -43.90 -36.02
CA HIS A 209 -51.81 -44.68 -35.82
C HIS A 209 -53.08 -44.03 -36.42
N GLY A 210 -52.96 -42.92 -37.17
CA GLY A 210 -54.07 -42.34 -37.94
C GLY A 210 -55.19 -41.69 -37.11
N LEU A 211 -54.89 -41.26 -35.88
CA LEU A 211 -55.87 -40.69 -34.92
C LEU A 211 -55.80 -39.15 -34.81
N LEU A 212 -54.95 -38.48 -35.59
CA LEU A 212 -54.89 -37.03 -35.73
C LEU A 212 -55.02 -36.67 -37.22
N HIS A 213 -56.11 -36.01 -37.58
CA HIS A 213 -56.30 -35.35 -38.88
C HIS A 213 -55.83 -33.90 -38.81
#